data_AF-A0A2G8LEM5-F1
#
_entry.id   AF-A0A2G8LEM5-F1
#
_cell.length_a   1.000
_cell.length_b   1.000
_cell.length_c   1.000
_cell.angle_alpha   90.00
_cell.angle_beta   90.00
_cell.angle_gamma   90.00
#
_symmetry.space_group_name_H-M   'P 1'
#
loop_
_entity.id
_entity.type
_entity.pdbx_description
1 polymer ?
#
loop_
_entity_poly.entity_id
_entity_poly.type
_entity_poly.pdbx_seq_one_letter_code
_entity_poly.pdbx_strand_id
1 'polypeptide(L)'
;MAKSAKAYNIEYAVKYKELSKVAFEGLCGENQQLSWRKDGLCTRLGQGFCQHYIAVGILVEEEVSAVTNEQTSATDIQTRTDLRFYHQLFCEWFASFRLVEVVAATRGASELKNVLDKVDPFNLQYLYRFTCGISSAVGKRIIEYLKSRKTVISLPSSASWNKLVR
;
A
#
# COMPACT_ATOMS: atom_id res chain seq x y z
N MET A 1 -22.07 -22.17 -19.14
CA MET A 1 -21.05 -21.97 -18.08
C MET A 1 -20.40 -20.57 -18.05
N ALA A 2 -20.68 -19.64 -18.99
CA ALA A 2 -20.03 -18.33 -19.04
C ALA A 2 -20.57 -17.24 -18.06
N LYS A 3 -21.75 -17.43 -17.46
CA LYS A 3 -22.32 -16.45 -16.50
C LYS A 3 -21.57 -16.39 -15.16
N SER A 4 -20.91 -17.49 -14.75
CA SER A 4 -20.21 -17.59 -13.47
C SER A 4 -18.86 -16.85 -13.47
N ALA A 5 -18.04 -17.00 -14.52
CA ALA A 5 -16.73 -16.36 -14.61
C ALA A 5 -16.81 -14.82 -14.70
N LYS A 6 -17.89 -14.27 -15.27
CA LYS A 6 -18.07 -12.82 -15.42
C LYS A 6 -18.47 -12.15 -14.10
N ALA A 7 -19.32 -12.80 -13.30
CA ALA A 7 -19.66 -12.34 -11.95
C ALA A 7 -18.47 -12.49 -10.99
N TYR A 8 -17.72 -13.60 -11.09
CA TYR A 8 -16.50 -13.83 -10.32
C TYR A 8 -15.45 -12.73 -10.57
N ASN A 9 -15.25 -12.30 -11.82
CA ASN A 9 -14.31 -11.21 -12.12
C ASN A 9 -14.73 -9.83 -11.56
N ILE A 10 -16.02 -9.53 -11.45
CA ILE A 10 -16.50 -8.22 -10.97
C ILE A 10 -16.34 -8.10 -9.46
N GLU A 11 -16.71 -9.13 -8.71
CA GLU A 11 -16.58 -9.13 -7.24
C GLU A 11 -15.11 -9.06 -6.81
N TYR A 12 -14.23 -9.82 -7.48
CA TYR A 12 -12.80 -9.76 -7.23
C TYR A 12 -12.17 -8.43 -7.67
N ALA A 13 -12.60 -7.84 -8.78
CA ALA A 13 -12.11 -6.52 -9.20
C ALA A 13 -12.51 -5.39 -8.21
N VAL A 14 -13.72 -5.45 -7.66
CA VAL A 14 -14.17 -4.49 -6.64
C VAL A 14 -13.41 -4.68 -5.32
N LYS A 15 -13.18 -5.93 -4.89
CA LYS A 15 -12.46 -6.21 -3.65
C LYS A 15 -10.94 -6.00 -3.77
N TYR A 16 -10.38 -6.18 -4.96
CA TYR A 16 -9.01 -5.76 -5.29
C TYR A 16 -8.82 -4.26 -5.03
N LYS A 17 -9.82 -3.45 -5.39
CA LYS A 17 -9.80 -2.00 -5.16
C LYS A 17 -9.68 -1.64 -3.68
N GLU A 18 -10.39 -2.34 -2.80
CA GLU A 18 -10.33 -2.05 -1.36
C GLU A 18 -9.01 -2.52 -0.73
N LEU A 19 -8.48 -3.69 -1.13
CA LEU A 19 -7.15 -4.12 -0.68
C LEU A 19 -6.04 -3.17 -1.18
N SER A 20 -6.12 -2.71 -2.43
CA SER A 20 -5.23 -1.67 -2.96
C SER A 20 -5.32 -0.37 -2.19
N LYS A 21 -6.51 0.00 -1.72
CA LYS A 21 -6.73 1.18 -0.88
C LYS A 21 -6.12 1.00 0.52
N VAL A 22 -6.35 -0.13 1.17
CA VAL A 22 -5.70 -0.48 2.46
C VAL A 22 -4.18 -0.40 2.33
N ALA A 23 -3.62 -1.03 1.30
CA ALA A 23 -2.18 -1.02 1.05
C ALA A 23 -1.66 0.41 0.86
N PHE A 24 -2.33 1.21 0.03
CA PHE A 24 -1.92 2.59 -0.22
C PHE A 24 -2.00 3.48 1.03
N GLU A 25 -3.07 3.34 1.82
CA GLU A 25 -3.22 4.04 3.10
C GLU A 25 -2.11 3.65 4.08
N GLY A 26 -1.77 2.35 4.16
CA GLY A 26 -0.69 1.86 5.02
C GLY A 26 0.70 2.38 4.64
N LEU A 27 0.92 2.67 3.36
CA LEU A 27 2.18 3.25 2.87
C LEU A 27 2.23 4.78 2.99
N CYS A 28 1.10 5.44 3.27
CA CYS A 28 1.01 6.88 3.39
C CYS A 28 1.34 7.35 4.83
N GLY A 29 2.03 8.48 4.95
CA GLY A 29 2.36 9.12 6.23
C GLY A 29 3.79 8.86 6.72
N GLU A 30 4.16 9.48 7.85
CA GLU A 30 5.51 9.38 8.42
C GLU A 30 5.80 7.98 8.99
N ASN A 31 4.77 7.33 9.56
CA ASN A 31 4.85 5.98 10.10
C ASN A 31 3.97 5.05 9.26
N GLN A 32 4.60 4.15 8.49
CA GLN A 32 3.89 3.19 7.67
C GLN A 32 3.16 2.18 8.54
N GLN A 33 1.89 1.95 8.25
CA GLN A 33 1.12 0.85 8.84
C GLN A 33 1.16 -0.35 7.88
N LEU A 34 2.00 -1.33 8.22
CA LEU A 34 2.17 -2.55 7.40
C LEU A 34 1.47 -3.78 7.99
N SER A 35 0.82 -3.62 9.14
CA SER A 35 0.09 -4.68 9.85
C SER A 35 -1.22 -4.12 10.41
N TRP A 36 -2.27 -4.93 10.36
CA TRP A 36 -3.62 -4.57 10.77
C TRP A 36 -4.23 -5.67 11.61
N ARG A 37 -5.00 -5.29 12.63
CA ARG A 37 -5.83 -6.24 13.38
C ARG A 37 -6.66 -7.11 12.45
N LYS A 38 -6.55 -8.44 12.60
CA LYS A 38 -7.18 -9.42 11.70
C LYS A 38 -8.70 -9.24 11.61
N ASP A 39 -9.37 -9.11 12.76
CA ASP A 39 -10.82 -8.89 12.84
C ASP A 39 -11.25 -7.59 12.13
N GLY A 40 -10.53 -6.50 12.35
CA GLY A 40 -10.79 -5.21 11.70
C GLY A 40 -10.58 -5.26 10.19
N LEU A 41 -9.47 -5.85 9.74
CA LEU A 41 -9.16 -5.95 8.31
C LEU A 41 -10.12 -6.90 7.59
N CYS A 42 -10.43 -8.06 8.17
CA CYS A 42 -11.40 -9.01 7.61
C CYS A 42 -12.83 -8.44 7.56
N THR A 43 -13.20 -7.58 8.50
CA THR A 43 -14.48 -6.87 8.45
C THR A 43 -14.52 -5.88 7.27
N ARG A 44 -13.40 -5.17 7.02
CA ARG A 44 -13.29 -4.22 5.92
C ARG A 44 -13.25 -4.88 4.54
N LEU A 45 -12.48 -5.95 4.38
CA LEU A 45 -12.26 -6.62 3.09
C LEU A 45 -13.29 -7.73 2.80
N GLY A 46 -13.94 -8.25 3.83
CA GLY A 46 -14.80 -9.42 3.80
C GLY A 46 -14.03 -10.70 4.16
N GLN A 47 -14.64 -11.52 5.02
CA GLN A 47 -14.02 -12.73 5.59
C GLN A 47 -13.49 -13.70 4.52
N GLY A 48 -14.31 -14.06 3.53
CA GLY A 48 -13.90 -14.99 2.47
C GLY A 48 -12.76 -14.45 1.59
N PHE A 49 -12.66 -13.12 1.44
CA PHE A 49 -11.57 -12.50 0.70
C PHE A 49 -10.25 -12.58 1.48
N CYS A 50 -10.26 -12.29 2.78
CA CYS A 50 -9.08 -12.46 3.61
C CYS A 50 -8.63 -13.92 3.65
N GLN A 51 -9.55 -14.87 3.88
CA GLN A 51 -9.24 -16.30 3.87
C GLN A 51 -8.58 -16.72 2.55
N HIS A 52 -9.07 -16.23 1.42
CA HIS A 52 -8.48 -16.48 0.11
C HIS A 52 -7.03 -15.99 0.02
N TYR A 53 -6.77 -14.72 0.36
CA TYR A 53 -5.41 -14.17 0.25
C TYR A 53 -4.43 -14.68 1.31
N ILE A 54 -4.93 -15.16 2.45
CA ILE A 54 -4.15 -15.92 3.42
C ILE A 54 -3.77 -17.28 2.82
N ALA A 55 -4.73 -18.01 2.26
CA ALA A 55 -4.50 -19.32 1.66
C ALA A 55 -3.53 -19.25 0.45
N VAL A 56 -3.57 -18.17 -0.33
CA VAL A 56 -2.64 -17.93 -1.45
C VAL A 56 -1.27 -17.42 -0.97
N GLY A 57 -1.15 -16.96 0.29
CA GLY A 57 0.11 -16.49 0.88
C GLY A 57 0.47 -15.04 0.55
N ILE A 58 -0.48 -14.23 0.10
CA ILE A 58 -0.29 -12.78 -0.08
C ILE A 58 -0.39 -12.07 1.26
N LEU A 59 -1.36 -12.47 2.07
CA LEU A 59 -1.52 -12.04 3.46
C LEU A 59 -1.02 -13.16 4.37
N VAL A 60 -0.44 -12.79 5.51
CA VAL A 60 -0.05 -13.73 6.56
C VAL A 60 -0.55 -13.26 7.91
N GLU A 61 -0.79 -14.24 8.76
CA GLU A 61 -1.16 -14.05 10.15
C GLU A 61 0.10 -13.92 11.00
N GLU A 62 0.09 -12.94 11.90
CA GLU A 62 1.18 -12.67 12.83
C GLU A 62 0.60 -12.50 14.23
N GLU A 63 1.13 -13.27 15.17
CA GLU A 63 0.75 -13.15 16.59
C GLU A 63 1.54 -12.01 17.24
N VAL A 64 0.81 -11.04 17.80
CA VAL A 64 1.36 -9.85 18.44
C VAL A 64 0.95 -9.84 19.90
N SER A 65 1.92 -9.75 20.80
CA SER A 65 1.67 -9.60 22.24
C SER A 65 1.17 -8.17 22.54
N ALA A 66 -0.05 -8.04 23.03
CA ALA A 66 -0.54 -6.78 23.57
C ALA A 66 -0.11 -6.68 25.04
N VAL A 67 0.87 -5.84 25.33
CA VAL A 67 1.19 -5.47 26.71
C VAL A 67 0.19 -4.41 27.13
N THR A 68 -0.78 -4.77 27.96
CA THR A 68 -1.69 -3.81 28.59
C THR A 68 -0.94 -3.13 29.73
N ASN A 69 -0.70 -1.82 29.62
CA ASN A 69 -0.05 -1.01 30.67
C ASN A 69 -0.95 -0.76 31.89
N GLU A 70 -1.90 -1.66 32.18
CA GLU A 70 -2.73 -1.55 33.38
C GLU A 70 -2.09 -2.38 34.48
N GLN A 71 -1.52 -1.68 35.47
CA GLN A 71 -1.05 -2.24 36.74
C GLN A 71 -2.20 -2.99 37.44
N THR A 72 -2.39 -4.25 37.08
CA THR A 72 -3.11 -5.23 37.90
C THR A 72 -2.37 -6.55 37.83
N SER A 73 -2.26 -7.17 39.00
CA SER A 73 -1.53 -8.39 39.33
C SER A 73 -1.68 -9.53 38.33
N ALA A 74 -0.57 -10.25 38.11
CA ALA A 74 -0.39 -11.41 37.22
C ALA A 74 -0.54 -11.10 35.73
N THR A 75 0.55 -11.36 35.00
CA THR A 75 0.79 -11.02 33.60
C THR A 75 -0.08 -11.85 32.65
N ASP A 76 -1.32 -11.44 32.42
CA ASP A 76 -2.09 -11.92 31.28
C ASP A 76 -1.61 -11.20 30.02
N ILE A 77 -0.63 -11.80 29.33
CA ILE A 77 -0.21 -11.37 27.99
C ILE A 77 -1.38 -11.67 27.04
N GLN A 78 -2.15 -10.65 26.69
CA GLN A 78 -3.20 -10.81 25.70
C GLN A 78 -2.55 -10.89 24.31
N THR A 79 -2.56 -12.06 23.70
CA THR A 79 -2.13 -12.21 22.30
C THR A 79 -3.24 -11.73 21.37
N ARG A 80 -2.87 -11.06 20.28
CA ARG A 80 -3.79 -10.73 19.19
C ARG A 80 -3.17 -11.16 17.86
N THR A 81 -4.01 -11.62 16.95
CA THR A 81 -3.59 -11.90 15.57
C THR A 81 -3.74 -10.65 14.70
N ASP A 82 -2.67 -10.25 14.06
CA ASP A 82 -2.68 -9.28 12.98
C ASP A 82 -2.54 -9.96 11.61
N LEU A 83 -2.99 -9.26 10.58
CA LEU A 83 -2.74 -9.57 9.19
C LEU A 83 -1.77 -8.54 8.62
N ARG A 84 -0.80 -9.01 7.85
CA ARG A 84 0.07 -8.18 7.04
C ARG A 84 0.31 -8.81 5.68
N PHE A 85 0.80 -8.01 4.73
CA PHE A 85 1.35 -8.59 3.51
C PHE A 85 2.57 -9.47 3.85
N TYR A 86 2.70 -10.60 3.15
CA TYR A 86 3.84 -11.51 3.32
C TYR A 86 5.16 -10.76 3.13
N HIS A 87 5.22 -9.92 2.10
CA HIS A 87 6.36 -9.07 1.79
C HIS A 87 5.89 -7.65 1.44
N GLN A 88 6.70 -6.64 1.80
CA GLN A 88 6.39 -5.23 1.50
C GLN A 88 6.19 -4.97 0.00
N LEU A 89 6.91 -5.69 -0.87
CA LEU A 89 6.71 -5.64 -2.32
C LEU A 89 5.28 -5.95 -2.75
N PHE A 90 4.58 -6.87 -2.08
CA PHE A 90 3.16 -7.10 -2.37
C PHE A 90 2.33 -5.91 -1.95
N CYS A 91 2.59 -5.32 -0.78
CA CYS A 91 1.93 -4.08 -0.37
C CYS A 91 2.12 -2.97 -1.41
N GLU A 92 3.36 -2.73 -1.87
CA GLU A 92 3.67 -1.75 -2.92
C GLU A 92 3.00 -2.07 -4.26
N TRP A 93 2.95 -3.35 -4.64
CA TRP A 93 2.23 -3.79 -5.84
C TRP A 93 0.74 -3.45 -5.76
N PHE A 94 0.04 -3.88 -4.71
CA PHE A 94 -1.39 -3.59 -4.55
C PHE A 94 -1.66 -2.10 -4.42
N ALA A 95 -0.82 -1.36 -3.68
CA ALA A 95 -0.93 0.09 -3.53
C ALA A 95 -0.75 0.84 -4.86
N SER A 96 0.03 0.31 -5.81
CA SER A 96 0.29 0.96 -7.10
C SER A 96 -0.98 1.16 -7.94
N PHE A 97 -1.92 0.21 -7.89
CA PHE A 97 -3.21 0.36 -8.55
C PHE A 97 -4.00 1.54 -7.99
N ARG A 98 -4.00 1.70 -6.66
CA ARG A 98 -4.64 2.85 -6.03
C ARG A 98 -3.92 4.15 -6.38
N LEU A 99 -2.58 4.13 -6.42
CA LEU A 99 -1.79 5.30 -6.80
C LEU A 99 -2.10 5.75 -8.25
N VAL A 100 -2.26 4.82 -9.18
CA VAL A 100 -2.71 5.11 -10.55
C VAL A 100 -4.06 5.83 -10.54
N GLU A 101 -5.05 5.31 -9.82
CA GLU A 101 -6.38 5.92 -9.75
C GLU A 101 -6.32 7.35 -9.20
N VAL A 102 -5.64 7.56 -8.06
CA VAL A 102 -5.61 8.87 -7.41
C VAL A 102 -4.83 9.89 -8.24
N VAL A 103 -3.71 9.51 -8.86
CA VAL A 103 -2.96 10.42 -9.72
C VAL A 103 -3.75 10.74 -10.98
N ALA A 104 -4.36 9.75 -11.63
CA ALA A 104 -5.20 9.97 -12.80
C ALA A 104 -6.34 10.96 -12.53
N ALA A 105 -6.92 10.93 -11.33
CA ALA A 105 -8.00 11.83 -10.92
C ALA A 105 -7.55 13.28 -10.61
N THR A 106 -6.25 13.52 -10.39
CA THR A 106 -5.76 14.87 -10.06
C THR A 106 -5.83 15.81 -11.27
N ARG A 107 -6.33 17.04 -11.05
CA ARG A 107 -6.58 18.06 -12.09
C ARG A 107 -5.44 19.05 -12.30
N GLY A 108 -4.42 19.03 -11.44
CA GLY A 108 -3.28 19.96 -11.53
C GLY A 108 -2.12 19.62 -10.60
N ALA A 109 -1.08 20.45 -10.65
CA ALA A 109 0.18 20.21 -9.94
C ALA A 109 0.03 20.23 -8.40
N SER A 110 -0.86 21.07 -7.85
CA SER A 110 -1.08 21.16 -6.40
C SER A 110 -1.73 19.88 -5.84
N GLU A 111 -2.78 19.36 -6.50
CA GLU A 111 -3.41 18.10 -6.09
C GLU A 111 -2.46 16.92 -6.23
N LEU A 112 -1.69 16.88 -7.33
CA LEU A 112 -0.65 15.87 -7.53
C LEU A 112 0.40 15.90 -6.41
N LYS A 113 0.88 17.09 -6.05
CA LYS A 113 1.81 17.30 -4.95
C LYS A 113 1.23 16.77 -3.63
N ASN A 114 -0.03 17.11 -3.32
CA ASN A 114 -0.69 16.67 -2.08
C ASN A 114 -0.82 15.15 -1.96
N VAL A 115 -0.95 14.43 -3.10
CA VAL A 115 -0.94 12.96 -3.12
C VAL A 115 0.49 12.45 -2.90
N LEU A 116 1.45 12.94 -3.68
CA LEU A 116 2.80 12.40 -3.72
C LEU A 116 3.69 12.85 -2.54
N ASP A 117 3.30 13.89 -1.79
CA ASP A 117 3.96 14.28 -0.53
C ASP A 117 3.71 13.28 0.59
N LYS A 118 2.65 12.48 0.50
CA LYS A 118 2.30 11.49 1.53
C LYS A 118 3.08 10.19 1.40
N VAL A 119 3.81 10.01 0.30
CA VAL A 119 4.44 8.74 -0.08
C VAL A 119 5.93 8.97 -0.29
N ASP A 120 6.77 8.28 0.49
CA ASP A 120 8.22 8.39 0.39
C ASP A 120 8.75 7.82 -0.94
N PRO A 121 9.32 8.64 -1.84
CA PRO A 121 9.84 8.18 -3.12
C PRO A 121 11.15 7.39 -3.07
N PHE A 122 11.88 7.44 -1.95
CA PHE A 122 13.11 6.69 -1.77
C PHE A 122 12.86 5.30 -1.20
N ASN A 123 12.06 5.24 -0.13
CA ASN A 123 11.77 3.97 0.55
C ASN A 123 10.71 3.12 -0.15
N LEU A 124 9.87 3.72 -1.01
CA LEU A 124 8.79 3.03 -1.75
C LEU A 124 9.04 3.02 -3.26
N GLN A 125 10.28 2.76 -3.64
CA GLN A 125 10.72 2.86 -5.02
C GLN A 125 10.02 1.86 -5.98
N TYR A 126 9.46 0.75 -5.47
CA TYR A 126 8.76 -0.24 -6.31
C TYR A 126 7.33 0.19 -6.56
N LEU A 127 6.66 0.84 -5.59
CA LEU A 127 5.36 1.47 -5.79
C LEU A 127 5.36 2.39 -7.02
N TYR A 128 6.38 3.24 -7.14
CA TYR A 128 6.52 4.14 -8.29
C TYR A 128 6.82 3.38 -9.59
N ARG A 129 7.70 2.36 -9.57
CA ARG A 129 7.99 1.54 -10.75
C ARG A 129 6.76 0.78 -11.25
N PHE A 130 6.01 0.15 -10.35
CA PHE A 130 4.78 -0.55 -10.69
C PHE A 130 3.74 0.41 -11.26
N THR A 131 3.56 1.57 -10.64
CA THR A 131 2.64 2.61 -11.13
C THR A 131 2.97 3.04 -12.55
N CYS A 132 4.26 3.27 -12.84
CA CYS A 132 4.73 3.58 -14.19
C CYS A 132 4.49 2.43 -15.19
N GLY A 133 4.66 1.17 -14.76
CA GLY A 133 4.39 -0.01 -15.57
C GLY A 133 2.90 -0.24 -15.85
N ILE A 134 2.02 0.11 -14.92
CA ILE A 134 0.56 -0.03 -15.06
C ILE A 134 0.00 1.08 -15.97
N SER A 135 0.47 2.31 -15.83
CA SER A 135 0.01 3.44 -16.64
C SER A 135 1.14 4.38 -17.02
N SER A 136 1.53 4.33 -18.29
CA SER A 136 2.58 5.19 -18.84
C SER A 136 2.24 6.68 -18.71
N ALA A 137 0.96 7.05 -18.89
CA ALA A 137 0.47 8.41 -18.76
C ALA A 137 0.62 8.94 -17.31
N VAL A 138 0.24 8.12 -16.32
CA VAL A 138 0.43 8.47 -14.90
C VAL A 138 1.91 8.50 -14.55
N GLY A 139 2.68 7.50 -15.02
CA GLY A 139 4.12 7.42 -14.80
C GLY A 139 4.85 8.67 -15.28
N LYS A 140 4.51 9.18 -16.46
CA LYS A 140 5.08 10.44 -16.99
C LYS A 140 4.84 11.62 -16.02
N ARG A 141 3.62 11.78 -15.52
CA ARG A 141 3.26 12.85 -14.57
C ARG A 141 4.04 12.75 -13.26
N ILE A 142 4.17 11.54 -12.72
CA ILE A 142 4.96 11.27 -11.51
C ILE A 142 6.44 11.60 -11.74
N ILE A 143 7.02 11.17 -12.87
CA ILE A 143 8.43 11.42 -13.19
C ILE A 143 8.70 12.93 -13.31
N GLU A 144 7.82 13.66 -13.99
CA GLU A 144 7.91 15.12 -14.12
C GLU A 144 7.89 15.80 -12.74
N TYR A 145 6.98 15.37 -11.87
CA TYR A 145 6.90 15.86 -10.50
C TYR A 145 8.17 15.57 -9.66
N LEU A 146 8.69 14.35 -9.73
CA LEU A 146 9.91 13.99 -9.00
C LEU A 146 11.13 14.77 -9.51
N LYS A 147 11.19 15.07 -10.81
CA LYS A 147 12.22 15.95 -11.38
C LYS A 147 12.11 17.37 -10.84
N SER A 148 10.91 17.93 -10.71
CA SER A 148 10.73 19.29 -10.16
C SER A 148 11.03 19.40 -8.67
N ARG A 149 11.00 18.29 -7.91
CA ARG A 149 11.49 18.29 -6.52
C ARG A 149 13.02 18.42 -6.43
N LYS A 150 13.76 17.83 -7.38
CA LYS A 150 15.23 17.90 -7.41
C LYS A 150 15.76 19.33 -7.56
N THR A 151 15.01 20.22 -8.21
CA THR A 151 15.40 21.62 -8.40
C THR A 151 15.19 22.49 -7.15
N VAL A 152 14.42 22.01 -6.15
CA VAL A 152 14.11 22.76 -4.92
C VAL A 152 14.96 22.32 -3.73
N ILE A 153 15.50 21.09 -3.76
CA ILE A 153 16.32 20.54 -2.68
C ILE A 153 17.74 20.29 -3.23
N SER A 154 18.68 21.19 -2.90
CA SER A 154 20.11 20.86 -2.93
C SER A 154 20.37 19.71 -1.94
N LEU A 155 20.30 18.47 -2.43
CA LEU A 155 20.54 17.28 -1.61
C LEU A 155 22.02 17.17 -1.22
N PRO A 156 22.36 16.74 0.01
CA PRO A 156 23.73 16.36 0.37
C PRO A 156 24.22 15.22 -0.52
N SER A 157 25.51 15.23 -0.87
CA SER A 157 26.10 14.49 -2.00
C SER A 157 26.13 12.95 -1.91
N SER A 158 25.40 12.31 -0.99
CA SER A 158 25.43 10.85 -0.80
C SER A 158 24.22 10.09 -1.37
N ALA A 159 23.12 10.75 -1.74
CA ALA A 159 21.94 10.11 -2.32
C ALA A 159 21.92 10.21 -3.85
N SER A 160 22.78 9.45 -4.52
CA SER A 160 22.81 9.39 -5.99
C SER A 160 21.62 8.59 -6.55
N TRP A 161 20.71 9.29 -7.21
CA TRP A 161 19.51 8.74 -7.87
C TRP A 161 19.79 7.80 -9.06
N ASN A 162 21.05 7.55 -9.41
CA ASN A 162 21.43 6.61 -10.47
C ASN A 162 20.99 5.16 -10.20
N LYS A 163 20.51 4.84 -8.98
CA LYS A 163 19.89 3.55 -8.63
C LYS A 163 18.40 3.44 -8.97
N LEU A 164 17.71 4.53 -9.28
CA LEU A 164 16.25 4.53 -9.51
C LEU A 164 15.84 4.41 -10.99
N VAL A 165 16.79 4.52 -11.92
CA VAL A 165 16.54 4.50 -13.38
C VAL A 165 17.43 3.48 -14.10
N ARG A 166 17.58 2.29 -13.53
CA ARG A 166 18.07 1.12 -14.29
C ARG A 166 16.93 0.13 -14.45
#